data_AF-A0ABD0N5H1-F1
#
_entry.id   AF-A0ABD0N5H1-F1
#
_cell.length_a   1.000
_cell.length_b   1.000
_cell.length_c   1.000
_cell.angle_alpha   90.00
_cell.angle_beta   90.00
_cell.angle_gamma   90.00
#
_symmetry.space_group_name_H-M   'P 1'
#
loop_
_entity.id
_entity.type
_entity.pdbx_description
1 polymer ?
#
loop_
_entity_poly.entity_id
_entity_poly.type
_entity_poly.pdbx_seq_one_letter_code
_entity_poly.pdbx_strand_id
1 'polypeptide(L)' 'MIIIDCLYFYRLLELESSGQKSEVRLHFQTKGQQTYTEIFPYMLADDQWHKVSVSISASHVALYVDCN' A
#
# COMPACT_ATOMS: atom_id res chain seq x y z
N MET A 1 -11.68 -5.98 -0.11
CA MET A 1 -10.82 -4.99 -0.78
C MET A 1 -10.78 -3.76 0.12
N ILE A 2 -9.78 -3.69 0.99
CA ILE A 2 -9.62 -2.55 1.89
C ILE A 2 -8.79 -1.53 1.12
N ILE A 3 -9.47 -0.57 0.49
CA ILE A 3 -8.80 0.60 -0.09
C ILE A 3 -8.62 1.56 1.08
N ILE A 4 -7.38 1.72 1.55
CA ILE A 4 -7.03 2.80 2.47
C ILE A 4 -6.86 4.04 1.61
N ASP A 5 -7.96 4.68 1.26
CA ASP A 5 -7.97 6.02 0.66
C ASP A 5 -7.52 7.01 1.75
N CYS A 6 -6.23 7.32 1.76
CA CYS A 6 -5.71 8.38 2.63
C CYS A 6 -6.21 9.72 2.06
N LEU A 7 -7.18 10.29 2.77
CA LEU A 7 -8.08 11.35 2.33
C LEU A 7 -7.43 12.60 1.71
N TYR A 8 -8.21 13.14 0.77
CA TYR A 8 -8.34 14.56 0.40
C TYR A 8 -7.40 15.09 -0.71
N PHE A 9 -8.01 15.13 -1.90
CA PHE A 9 -7.74 16.01 -3.04
C PHE A 9 -6.71 15.62 -4.11
N TYR A 10 -5.82 14.66 -3.87
CA TYR A 10 -4.93 14.16 -4.91
C TYR A 10 -4.62 12.66 -4.69
N ARG A 11 -4.59 11.87 -5.77
CA ARG A 11 -4.31 10.43 -5.80
C ARG A 11 -2.81 10.16 -5.53
N LEU A 12 -2.29 10.71 -4.44
CA LEU A 12 -0.87 10.74 -4.10
C LEU A 12 -0.39 9.39 -3.59
N LEU A 13 -1.28 8.63 -2.95
CA LEU A 13 -0.97 7.36 -2.30
C LEU A 13 -2.22 6.49 -2.28
N GLU A 14 -2.14 5.33 -2.91
CA GLU A 14 -3.20 4.33 -2.98
C GLU A 14 -2.61 2.98 -2.60
N LEU A 15 -3.22 2.32 -1.61
CA LEU A 15 -2.83 0.98 -1.18
C LEU A 15 -3.93 -0.01 -1.59
N GLU A 16 -3.58 -0.97 -2.43
CA GLU A 16 -4.48 -1.99 -2.94
C GLU A 16 -4.09 -3.36 -2.36
N SER A 17 -5.04 -4.03 -1.71
CA SER A 17 -4.91 -5.41 -1.28
C SER A 17 -5.53 -6.35 -2.32
N SER A 18 -4.74 -7.22 -2.96
CA SER A 18 -5.22 -8.19 -3.94
C SER A 18 -5.25 -9.59 -3.34
N GLY A 19 -6.43 -10.05 -2.91
CA GLY A 19 -6.60 -11.40 -2.35
C GLY A 19 -6.37 -12.53 -3.34
N GLN A 20 -6.72 -12.34 -4.62
CA GLN A 20 -6.49 -13.34 -5.67
C GLN A 20 -5.01 -13.55 -6.00
N LYS A 21 -4.20 -12.50 -5.85
CA LYS A 21 -2.76 -12.54 -6.10
C LYS A 21 -1.94 -12.69 -4.82
N SER A 22 -2.58 -12.66 -3.65
CA SER A 22 -1.90 -12.66 -2.34
C SER A 22 -0.82 -11.58 -2.25
N GLU A 23 -1.14 -10.39 -2.76
CA GLU A 23 -0.21 -9.27 -2.90
C GLU A 23 -0.83 -7.97 -2.38
N VAL A 24 0.03 -7.08 -1.89
CA VAL A 24 -0.30 -5.69 -1.57
C VAL A 24 0.46 -4.79 -2.54
N ARG A 25 -0.25 -3.86 -3.18
CA ARG A 25 0.33 -2.88 -4.09
C ARG A 25 0.21 -1.49 -3.50
N LEU A 26 1.34 -0.81 -3.37
CA LEU A 26 1.38 0.60 -3.04
C LEU A 26 1.65 1.40 -4.32
N HIS A 27 0.69 2.22 -4.70
CA HIS A 27 0.83 3.20 -5.77
C HIS A 27 1.07 4.56 -5.14
N PHE A 28 2.17 5.23 -5.49
CA PHE A 28 2.43 6.59 -5.02
C PHE A 28 2.91 7.50 -6.15
N GLN A 29 2.54 8.78 -6.07
CA GLN A 29 2.93 9.80 -7.04
C GLN A 29 3.90 10.78 -6.41
N THR A 30 5.02 11.04 -7.09
CA THR A 30 5.99 12.06 -6.67
C THR A 30 5.71 13.41 -7.35
N LYS A 31 6.44 14.47 -6.96
CA LYS A 31 6.29 15.87 -7.45
C LYS A 31 6.51 16.07 -8.97
N GLY A 32 6.59 15.01 -9.77
CA GLY A 32 6.68 15.07 -11.24
C GLY A 32 5.62 14.23 -11.98
N GLN A 33 4.48 13.89 -11.34
CA GLN A 33 3.46 12.95 -11.88
C GLN A 33 3.98 11.55 -12.18
N GLN A 34 5.16 11.21 -11.67
CA GLN A 34 5.76 9.91 -11.87
C GLN A 34 5.13 8.94 -10.86
N THR A 35 4.36 7.99 -11.38
CA THR A 35 3.67 6.96 -10.59
C THR A 35 4.63 5.81 -10.35
N TYR A 36 4.91 5.54 -9.08
CA TYR A 36 5.68 4.38 -8.65
C TYR A 36 4.72 3.33 -8.09
N THR A 37 5.01 2.07 -8.37
CA THR A 37 4.24 0.94 -7.85
C THR A 37 5.19 -0.02 -7.16
N GLU A 38 5.00 -0.19 -5.86
CA GLU A 38 5.72 -1.19 -5.06
C GLU A 38 4.79 -2.35 -4.78
N ILE A 39 5.29 -3.57 -5.00
CA ILE A 39 4.51 -4.81 -4.82
C ILE A 39 5.14 -5.60 -3.68
N PHE A 40 4.33 -5.87 -2.66
CA PHE A 40 4.69 -6.68 -1.52
C PHE A 40 3.96 -8.02 -1.63
N PRO A 41 4.67 -9.16 -1.62
CA PRO A 41 4.06 -10.50 -1.65
C PRO A 41 3.51 -10.84 -0.26
N TYR A 42 2.43 -10.16 0.15
CA TYR A 42 1.75 -10.37 1.42
C TYR A 42 0.24 -10.52 1.21
N MET A 43 -0.35 -11.53 1.84
CA MET A 43 -1.79 -11.79 1.77
C MET A 43 -2.51 -11.09 2.91
N LEU A 44 -3.25 -10.02 2.62
CA LEU A 44 -4.09 -9.31 3.60
C LEU A 44 -5.57 -9.70 3.54
N ALA A 45 -5.99 -10.47 2.53
CA ALA A 45 -7.39 -10.82 2.29
C ALA A 45 -7.65 -12.28 2.67
N ASP A 46 -7.32 -12.64 3.90
CA ASP A 46 -7.43 -13.98 4.48
C ASP A 46 -8.61 -14.10 5.48
N ASP A 47 -9.56 -13.16 5.41
CA ASP A 47 -10.67 -12.99 6.34
C ASP A 47 -10.27 -12.68 7.80
N GLN A 48 -9.01 -12.30 8.04
CA GLN A 48 -8.54 -11.79 9.34
C GLN A 48 -8.31 -10.27 9.31
N TRP A 49 -8.39 -9.67 10.50
CA TRP A 49 -8.04 -8.27 10.69
C TRP A 49 -6.53 -8.13 10.81
N HIS A 50 -5.93 -7.46 9.83
CA HIS A 50 -4.51 -7.12 9.86
C HIS A 50 -4.32 -5.63 10.14
N LYS A 51 -3.32 -5.31 10.96
CA LYS A 51 -2.89 -3.93 11.21
C LYS A 51 -1.75 -3.58 10.27
N VAL A 52 -2.02 -2.67 9.33
CA VAL A 52 -1.04 -2.29 8.32
C VAL A 52 -0.51 -0.88 8.58
N SER A 53 0.80 -0.71 8.48
CA SER A 53 1.47 0.60 8.50
C SER A 53 2.44 0.72 7.34
N VAL A 54 2.45 1.86 6.67
CA VAL A 54 3.34 2.12 5.53
C VAL A 54 4.26 3.27 5.92
N SER A 55 5.58 3.06 5.75
CA SER A 55 6.60 4.09 5.88
C SER A 55 7.18 4.38 4.50
N ILE A 56 7.15 5.66 4.11
CA ILE A 56 7.73 6.12 2.85
C ILE A 56 8.87 7.07 3.19
N SER A 57 10.06 6.73 2.72
CA SER A 57 11.26 7.55 2.73
C SER A 57 11.63 7.95 1.30
N ALA A 58 12.61 8.84 1.14
CA ALA A 58 12.98 9.39 -0.17
C ALA A 58 13.26 8.34 -1.27
N SER A 59 13.76 7.16 -0.90
CA SER A 59 14.09 6.07 -1.83
C SER A 59 13.62 4.69 -1.38
N HIS A 60 12.97 4.59 -0.23
CA HIS A 60 12.58 3.32 0.37
C HIS A 60 11.13 3.36 0.81
N VAL A 61 10.41 2.29 0.52
CA VAL A 61 9.05 2.05 1.00
C VAL A 61 9.10 0.79 1.86
N ALA A 62 8.55 0.88 3.06
CA ALA A 62 8.39 -0.26 3.96
C ALA A 62 6.93 -0.45 4.31
N LEU A 63 6.44 -1.68 4.16
CA LEU A 63 5.13 -2.12 4.59
C LEU A 63 5.30 -2.97 5.84
N TYR A 64 4.65 -2.56 6.93
CA TYR A 64 4.59 -3.31 8.18
C TYR A 64 3.20 -3.89 8.36
N VAL A 65 3.13 -5.15 8.74
CA VAL A 65 1.86 -5.85 8.98
C VAL A 65 1.93 -6.53 10.33
N ASP A 66 0.93 -6.28 11.18
CA ASP A 66 0.81 -6.86 12.52
C ASP A 66 2.04 -6.64 13.42
N CYS A 67 2.68 -5.48 13.25
CA CYS A 67 3.91 -5.07 13.95
C CYS A 67 5.17 -5.87 13.55
N ASN A 68 5.17 -6.48 12.36
CA ASN A 68 6.31 -7.13 11.74
C ASN A 68 6.83 -6.33 10.53
#